data_AF-S3JFK2-F1
#
_entry.id   AF-S3JFK2-F1
#
_cell.length_a   1.000
_cell.length_b   1.000
_cell.length_c   1.000
_cell.angle_alpha   90.00
_cell.angle_beta   90.00
_cell.angle_gamma   90.00
#
_symmetry.space_group_name_H-M   'P 1'
#
loop_
_entity.id
_entity.type
_entity.pdbx_description
1 polymer ?
#
loop_
_entity_poly.entity_id
_entity_poly.type
_entity_poly.pdbx_seq_one_letter_code
_entity_poly.pdbx_strand_id
1 'polypeptide(L)'
;MRRIDVIGIGIGMFAVGGILYIILQKTGLDSASAGIWSQAVLVGGVIGWIFTYLFRVATDNMTYGQQRKDYEDAVFKKRLEAMTPEEIAQMQREIEEEKTK
;
A
#
# COMPACT_ATOMS: atom_id res chain seq x y z
N MET A 1 -1.91 10.13 13.03
CA MET A 1 -0.63 10.31 13.74
C MET A 1 -0.67 11.59 14.54
N ARG A 2 -0.22 11.55 15.79
CA ARG A 2 -0.04 12.74 16.64
C ARG A 2 1.32 13.36 16.33
N ARG A 3 1.50 14.65 16.65
CA ARG A 3 2.77 15.38 16.44
C ARG A 3 3.96 14.67 17.10
N ILE A 4 3.77 14.14 18.30
CA ILE A 4 4.80 13.42 19.06
C ILE A 4 5.26 12.15 18.34
N ASP A 5 4.36 11.47 17.63
CA ASP A 5 4.69 10.24 16.92
C ASP A 5 5.65 10.54 15.76
N VAL A 6 5.45 11.67 15.07
CA VAL A 6 6.35 12.13 13.98
C VAL A 6 7.74 12.47 14.51
N ILE A 7 7.80 13.17 15.64
CA ILE A 7 9.08 13.52 16.29
C ILE A 7 9.81 12.24 16.73
N GLY A 8 9.08 11.28 17.32
CA GLY A 8 9.63 9.99 17.73
C GLY A 8 10.21 9.20 16.57
N ILE A 9 9.51 9.14 15.44
CA ILE A 9 10.01 8.47 14.21
C ILE A 9 11.26 9.18 13.70
N GLY A 10 11.27 10.51 13.67
CA GLY A 10 12.44 11.29 13.22
C GLY A 10 13.69 11.03 14.08
N ILE A 11 13.55 11.08 15.41
CA ILE A 11 14.64 10.79 16.35
C ILE A 11 15.09 9.34 16.22
N GLY A 12 14.14 8.40 16.11
CA GLY A 12 14.45 6.97 15.92
C GLY A 12 15.25 6.72 14.66
N MET A 13 14.84 7.31 13.53
CA MET A 13 15.55 7.15 12.25
C MET A 13 16.95 7.76 12.28
N PHE A 14 17.11 8.92 12.93
CA PHE A 14 18.43 9.53 13.16
C PHE A 14 19.33 8.63 14.03
N ALA A 15 18.79 8.10 15.13
CA ALA A 15 19.53 7.20 16.02
C ALA A 15 19.96 5.92 15.30
N VAL A 16 19.10 5.31 14.48
CA VAL A 16 19.44 4.15 13.65
C VAL A 16 20.63 4.45 12.73
N GLY A 17 20.61 5.60 12.04
CA GLY A 17 21.73 6.02 11.18
C GLY A 17 23.04 6.17 11.95
N GLY A 18 23.01 6.84 13.10
CA GLY A 18 24.19 7.03 13.95
C GLY A 18 24.74 5.71 14.51
N ILE A 19 23.86 4.81 14.94
CA ILE A 19 24.25 3.47 15.42
C ILE A 19 24.90 2.68 14.28
N LEU A 20 24.29 2.67 13.10
CA LEU A 20 24.81 1.99 11.92
C LEU A 20 26.19 2.52 11.52
N TYR A 21 26.38 3.84 11.54
CA TYR A 21 27.67 4.48 11.30
C TYR A 21 28.75 4.02 12.29
N ILE A 22 28.44 3.96 13.59
CA ILE A 22 29.37 3.46 14.61
C ILE A 22 29.70 1.98 14.39
N ILE A 23 28.71 1.15 14.06
CA ILE A 23 28.92 -0.26 13.77
C ILE A 23 29.85 -0.43 12.56
N LEU A 24 29.60 0.29 11.47
CA LEU A 24 30.41 0.23 10.26
C LEU A 24 31.87 0.63 10.51
N GLN A 25 32.11 1.69 11.28
CA GLN A 25 33.48 2.04 11.68
C GLN A 25 34.16 0.94 12.50
N LYS A 26 33.43 0.28 13.41
CA LYS A 26 33.97 -0.85 14.19
C LYS A 26 34.31 -2.06 13.33
N THR A 27 33.73 -2.18 12.12
CA THR A 27 34.11 -3.22 11.15
C THR A 27 35.35 -2.87 10.32
N GLY A 28 35.95 -1.69 10.53
CA GLY A 28 37.18 -1.25 9.87
C GLY A 28 36.97 -0.31 8.69
N LEU A 29 35.74 0.13 8.41
CA LEU A 29 35.48 1.18 7.43
C LEU A 29 36.01 2.53 7.94
N ASP A 30 36.60 3.31 7.04
CA ASP A 30 36.91 4.70 7.32
C ASP A 30 35.63 5.53 7.53
N SER A 31 35.77 6.67 8.18
CA SER A 31 34.66 7.56 8.52
C SER A 31 33.83 7.99 7.30
N ALA A 32 34.46 8.32 6.17
CA ALA A 32 33.73 8.76 4.98
C ALA A 32 32.91 7.62 4.39
N SER A 33 33.52 6.44 4.22
CA SER A 33 32.82 5.24 3.71
C SER A 33 31.68 4.80 4.63
N ALA A 34 31.91 4.78 5.95
CA ALA A 34 30.87 4.44 6.92
C ALA A 34 29.70 5.44 6.87
N GLY A 35 29.99 6.72 6.69
CA GLY A 35 28.98 7.77 6.50
C GLY A 35 28.12 7.52 5.25
N ILE A 36 28.75 7.27 4.10
CA ILE A 36 28.06 6.99 2.83
C ILE A 36 27.14 5.77 2.97
N TRP A 37 27.65 4.65 3.49
CA TRP A 37 26.87 3.43 3.63
C TRP A 37 25.72 3.57 4.64
N SER A 38 25.94 4.27 5.75
CA SER A 38 24.86 4.53 6.71
C SER A 38 23.73 5.35 6.08
N GLN A 39 24.06 6.36 5.29
CA GLN A 39 23.09 7.19 4.58
C GLN A 39 22.41 6.42 3.46
N ALA A 40 23.12 5.57 2.71
CA ALA A 40 22.55 4.73 1.67
C ALA A 40 21.46 3.80 2.23
N VAL A 41 21.69 3.22 3.42
CA VAL A 41 20.67 2.40 4.11
C VAL A 41 19.46 3.23 4.52
N LEU A 42 19.65 4.43 5.08
CA LEU A 42 18.53 5.31 5.45
C LEU A 42 17.69 5.72 4.23
N VAL A 43 18.35 6.16 3.16
CA VAL A 43 17.67 6.53 1.90
C VAL A 43 16.97 5.31 1.29
N GLY A 44 17.62 4.15 1.28
CA GLY A 44 17.02 2.89 0.85
C GLY A 44 15.77 2.53 1.65
N GLY A 45 15.78 2.76 2.97
CA GLY A 45 14.62 2.58 3.84
C GLY A 45 13.45 3.50 3.47
N VAL A 46 13.74 4.78 3.18
CA VAL A 46 12.73 5.75 2.71
C VAL A 46 12.17 5.33 1.35
N ILE A 47 13.02 4.91 0.42
CA ILE A 47 12.59 4.37 -0.88
C ILE A 47 11.68 3.17 -0.67
N GLY A 48 12.07 2.22 0.19
CA GLY A 48 11.24 1.06 0.54
C GLY A 48 9.89 1.47 1.12
N TRP A 49 9.84 2.47 2.00
CA TRP A 49 8.60 3.00 2.54
C TRP A 49 7.72 3.61 1.44
N ILE A 50 8.29 4.39 0.51
CA ILE A 50 7.55 4.93 -0.64
C ILE A 50 6.96 3.80 -1.49
N PHE A 51 7.71 2.72 -1.73
CA PHE A 51 7.20 1.55 -2.44
C PHE A 51 5.98 0.92 -1.76
N THR A 52 5.89 0.93 -0.42
CA THR A 52 4.67 0.45 0.26
C THR A 52 3.44 1.32 -0.04
N TYR A 53 3.62 2.61 -0.31
CA TYR A 53 2.52 3.47 -0.76
C TYR A 53 2.13 3.11 -2.19
N LEU A 54 3.11 3.01 -3.09
CA LEU A 54 2.87 2.65 -4.50
C LEU A 54 2.17 1.30 -4.64
N PHE A 55 2.58 0.31 -3.84
CA PHE A 55 1.95 -1.00 -3.83
C PHE A 55 0.47 -0.92 -3.43
N ARG A 56 0.13 -0.18 -2.38
CA ARG A 56 -1.27 0.00 -1.96
C ARG A 56 -2.12 0.68 -3.03
N VAL A 57 -1.55 1.64 -3.75
CA VAL A 57 -2.21 2.29 -4.89
C VAL A 57 -2.45 1.28 -6.01
N ALA A 58 -1.43 0.50 -6.38
CA ALA A 58 -1.53 -0.48 -7.44
C ALA A 58 -2.57 -1.58 -7.14
N THR A 59 -2.75 -1.94 -5.87
CA THR A 59 -3.74 -2.94 -5.45
C THR A 59 -5.13 -2.35 -5.11
N ASP A 60 -5.34 -1.05 -5.34
CA ASP A 60 -6.53 -0.29 -4.90
C ASP A 60 -6.91 -0.51 -3.42
N ASN A 61 -5.91 -0.85 -2.59
CA ASN A 61 -6.10 -1.13 -1.17
C ASN A 61 -6.05 0.18 -0.37
N MET A 62 -7.03 1.02 -0.68
CA MET A 62 -7.21 2.34 -0.11
C MET A 62 -8.68 2.56 0.22
N THR A 63 -8.93 3.47 1.17
CA THR A 63 -10.29 3.79 1.61
C THR A 63 -11.18 4.25 0.46
N TYR A 64 -10.64 4.98 -0.53
CA TYR A 64 -11.42 5.37 -1.71
C TYR A 64 -11.79 4.18 -2.60
N GLY A 65 -10.85 3.27 -2.85
CA GLY A 65 -11.10 2.05 -3.62
C GLY A 65 -12.20 1.21 -3.00
N GLN A 66 -12.15 1.01 -1.68
CA GLN A 66 -13.19 0.32 -0.94
C GLN A 66 -14.55 1.05 -1.02
N GLN A 67 -14.58 2.36 -0.80
CA GLN A 67 -15.82 3.15 -0.89
C GLN A 67 -16.48 3.07 -2.27
N ARG A 68 -15.67 3.13 -3.33
CA ARG A 68 -16.16 3.00 -4.71
C ARG A 68 -16.77 1.61 -4.93
N LYS A 69 -16.06 0.56 -4.52
CA LYS A 69 -16.57 -0.82 -4.65
C LYS A 69 -17.87 -1.01 -3.88
N ASP A 70 -17.94 -0.56 -2.63
CA ASP A 70 -19.13 -0.67 -1.80
C ASP A 70 -20.32 0.08 -2.42
N TYR A 71 -20.06 1.26 -3.02
CA TYR A 71 -21.07 2.03 -3.74
C TYR A 71 -21.57 1.30 -5.00
N GLU A 72 -20.64 0.80 -5.83
CA GLU A 72 -20.97 0.05 -7.05
C GLU A 72 -21.80 -1.19 -6.71
N ASP A 73 -21.38 -1.98 -5.72
CA ASP A 73 -22.08 -3.17 -5.25
C ASP A 73 -23.50 -2.83 -4.75
N ALA A 74 -23.65 -1.75 -3.99
CA ALA A 74 -24.96 -1.29 -3.52
C ALA A 74 -25.88 -0.86 -4.67
N VAL A 75 -25.34 -0.18 -5.69
CA VAL A 75 -26.10 0.23 -6.88
C VAL A 75 -26.50 -1.00 -7.71
N PHE A 76 -25.59 -1.94 -7.94
CA PHE A 76 -25.89 -3.18 -8.65
C PHE A 76 -26.98 -3.98 -7.95
N LYS A 77 -26.90 -4.11 -6.62
CA LYS A 77 -27.92 -4.79 -5.82
C LYS A 77 -29.29 -4.14 -5.97
N LYS A 78 -29.39 -2.81 -5.88
CA LYS A 78 -30.65 -2.10 -6.08
C LYS A 78 -31.24 -2.28 -7.47
N ARG A 79 -30.39 -2.32 -8.50
CA ARG A 79 -30.83 -2.58 -9.88
C ARG A 79 -31.37 -4.00 -10.01
N LEU A 80 -30.70 -5.00 -9.43
CA LEU A 80 -31.17 -6.38 -9.43
C LEU A 80 -32.50 -6.54 -8.69
N GLU A 81 -32.67 -5.89 -7.54
CA GLU A 81 -33.92 -5.91 -6.77
C GLU A 81 -35.08 -5.20 -7.50
N ALA A 82 -34.79 -4.29 -8.43
CA ALA A 82 -35.78 -3.58 -9.22
C ALA A 82 -36.17 -4.29 -10.53
N MET A 83 -35.44 -5.33 -10.94
CA MET A 83 -35.75 -6.11 -12.15
C MET A 83 -36.92 -7.07 -11.93
N THR A 84 -37.67 -7.37 -12.99
CA THR A 84 -38.71 -8.40 -12.93
C THR A 84 -38.09 -9.81 -12.94
N PRO A 85 -38.82 -10.83 -12.45
CA PRO A 85 -38.34 -12.22 -12.50
C PRO A 85 -37.99 -12.69 -13.92
N GLU A 86 -38.71 -12.22 -14.94
CA GLU A 86 -38.45 -12.55 -16.34
C GLU A 86 -37.11 -11.96 -16.83
N GLU A 87 -36.82 -10.71 -16.47
CA GLU A 87 -35.55 -10.04 -16.80
C GLU A 87 -34.36 -10.73 -16.14
N ILE A 88 -34.50 -11.13 -14.87
CA ILE A 88 -33.47 -11.89 -14.14
C ILE A 88 -33.26 -13.27 -14.80
N ALA A 89 -34.33 -13.96 -15.17
CA ALA A 89 -34.23 -15.26 -15.83
C ALA A 89 -33.64 -15.17 -17.26
N GLN A 90 -33.84 -14.05 -17.97
CA GLN A 90 -33.16 -13.80 -19.24
C GLN A 90 -31.66 -13.57 -19.02
N MET A 91 -31.29 -12.69 -18.09
CA MET A 91 -29.88 -12.40 -17.78
C MET A 91 -29.11 -13.63 -17.29
N GLN A 92 -29.74 -14.51 -16.49
CA GLN A 92 -29.12 -15.78 -16.07
C GLN A 92 -28.83 -16.69 -17.27
N ARG A 93 -29.75 -16.78 -18.24
CA ARG A 93 -29.54 -17.55 -19.48
C ARG A 93 -28.38 -16.99 -20.30
N GLU A 94 -28.31 -15.67 -20.46
CA GLU A 94 -27.20 -15.01 -21.19
C GLU A 94 -25.83 -15.31 -20.54
N ILE A 95 -25.73 -15.29 -19.21
CA ILE A 95 -24.50 -15.62 -18.47
C ILE A 95 -24.10 -17.11 -18.64
N GLU A 96 -25.08 -18.02 -18.62
CA GLU A 96 -24.82 -19.45 -18.84
C GLU A 96 -24.32 -19.73 -20.25
N GLU A 97 -24.92 -19.09 -21.26
CA GLU A 97 -24.49 -19.18 -22.66
C GLU A 97 -23.05 -18.64 -22.85
N GLU A 98 -22.71 -17.52 -22.20
CA GLU A 98 -21.36 -16.94 -22.26
C GLU A 98 -20.31 -17.82 -21.59
N LYS A 99 -20.63 -18.48 -20.47
CA LYS A 99 -19.71 -19.44 -19.80
C LYS A 99 -19.43 -20.71 -20.60
N THR A 100 -20.36 -21.10 -21.47
CA THR A 100 -20.22 -22.28 -22.34
C THR A 100 -19.52 -22.00 -23.67
N LYS A 101 -19.26 -20.72 -23.98
CA LYS A 101 -18.39 -20.29 -25.08
C LYS A 101 -16.92 -20.28 -24.68
#